data_AF-A0A959W7D6-F1
#
_entry.id   AF-A0A959W7D6-F1
#
_cell.length_a   1.000
_cell.length_b   1.000
_cell.length_c   1.000
_cell.angle_alpha   90.00
_cell.angle_beta   90.00
_cell.angle_gamma   90.00
#
_symmetry.space_group_name_H-M   'P 1'
#
loop_
_entity.id
_entity.type
_entity.pdbx_description
1 polymer ?
#
loop_
_entity_poly.entity_id
_entity_poly.type
_entity_poly.pdbx_seq_one_letter_code
_entity_poly.pdbx_strand_id
1 'polypeptide(L)'
;MLNVHLVMGVTVLVTNLVAGAWGAWCWYEHRPSVAFWYMLRVAQVAVVVQITLGAALLLDGRESPDSLHYLYGLLPIVVTLLAEGARAVATEHEVEGLDFESLPKERQRAVAVAITRRETGIMAVSALVIFGLALRAYFTSPLG
;
A
#
# COMPACT_ATOMS: atom_id res chain seq x y z
N MET A 1 -16.10 -5.26 -18.93
CA MET A 1 -15.52 -5.61 -17.62
C MET A 1 -14.09 -6.15 -17.73
N LEU A 2 -13.79 -7.14 -18.58
CA LEU A 2 -12.43 -7.70 -18.70
C LEU A 2 -11.36 -6.66 -19.06
N ASN A 3 -11.53 -5.88 -20.13
CA ASN A 3 -10.56 -4.85 -20.51
C ASN A 3 -10.32 -3.81 -19.40
N VAL A 4 -11.38 -3.47 -18.65
CA VAL A 4 -11.29 -2.55 -17.52
C VAL A 4 -10.45 -3.16 -16.40
N HIS A 5 -10.67 -4.44 -16.07
CA HIS A 5 -9.86 -5.18 -15.10
C HIS A 5 -8.37 -5.27 -15.51
N LEU A 6 -8.07 -5.34 -16.81
CA LEU A 6 -6.68 -5.35 -17.29
C LEU A 6 -6.00 -4.00 -17.15
N VAL A 7 -6.65 -2.93 -17.62
CA VAL A 7 -6.14 -1.55 -17.49
C VAL A 7 -5.98 -1.20 -16.01
N MET A 8 -6.92 -1.63 -15.18
CA MET A 8 -6.87 -1.42 -13.75
C MET A 8 -5.76 -2.26 -13.09
N GLY A 9 -5.50 -3.48 -13.55
CA GLY A 9 -4.34 -4.27 -13.13
C GLY A 9 -2.99 -3.57 -13.40
N VAL A 10 -2.83 -3.00 -14.59
CA VAL A 10 -1.64 -2.17 -14.91
C VAL A 10 -1.57 -0.94 -14.02
N THR A 11 -2.71 -0.30 -13.76
CA THR A 11 -2.78 0.86 -12.88
C THR A 11 -2.32 0.49 -11.46
N VAL A 12 -2.76 -0.66 -10.91
CA VAL A 12 -2.30 -1.17 -9.61
C VAL A 12 -0.78 -1.34 -9.58
N LEU A 13 -0.20 -1.96 -10.62
CA LEU A 13 1.26 -2.14 -10.72
C LEU A 13 1.99 -0.80 -10.68
N VAL A 14 1.59 0.13 -11.54
CA VAL A 14 2.26 1.44 -11.66
C VAL A 14 2.11 2.25 -10.38
N THR A 15 0.90 2.34 -9.81
CA THR A 15 0.67 3.16 -8.62
C THR A 15 1.42 2.61 -7.39
N ASN A 16 1.47 1.30 -7.22
CA ASN A 16 2.18 0.69 -6.08
C ASN A 16 3.71 0.77 -6.25
N LEU A 17 4.23 0.59 -7.46
CA LEU A 17 5.65 0.77 -7.73
C LEU A 17 6.08 2.22 -7.49
N VAL A 18 5.31 3.19 -8.00
CA VAL A 18 5.62 4.63 -7.83
C VAL A 18 5.52 5.02 -6.36
N ALA A 19 4.44 4.65 -5.67
CA ALA A 19 4.27 4.98 -4.25
C ALA A 19 5.35 4.30 -3.38
N GLY A 20 5.66 3.03 -3.64
CA GLY A 20 6.68 2.27 -2.94
C GLY A 20 8.08 2.84 -3.15
N ALA A 21 8.47 3.11 -4.39
CA ALA A 21 9.78 3.69 -4.71
C ALA A 21 9.94 5.11 -4.16
N TRP A 22 8.92 5.96 -4.32
CA TRP A 22 8.94 7.32 -3.79
C TRP A 22 8.97 7.34 -2.26
N GLY A 23 8.16 6.50 -1.62
CA GLY A 23 8.15 6.35 -0.16
C GLY A 23 9.49 5.83 0.39
N ALA A 24 10.07 4.82 -0.27
CA ALA A 24 11.38 4.28 0.10
C ALA A 24 12.48 5.35 -0.02
N TRP A 25 12.45 6.14 -1.08
CA TRP A 25 13.36 7.28 -1.27
C TRP A 25 13.19 8.33 -0.16
N CYS A 26 11.96 8.78 0.09
CA CYS A 26 11.67 9.75 1.15
C CYS A 26 12.08 9.24 2.55
N TRP A 27 11.89 7.95 2.80
CA TRP A 27 12.29 7.29 4.06
C TRP A 27 13.81 7.26 4.24
N TYR A 28 14.55 6.93 3.17
CA TYR A 28 16.01 6.90 3.14
C TYR A 28 16.59 8.30 3.34
N GLU A 29 16.04 9.30 2.65
CA GLU A 29 16.47 10.70 2.74
C GLU A 29 16.01 11.43 4.02
N HIS A 30 15.25 10.77 4.89
CA HIS A 30 14.66 11.37 6.11
C HIS A 30 13.79 12.60 5.79
N ARG A 31 13.11 12.62 4.63
CA ARG A 31 12.29 13.75 4.18
C ARG A 31 10.80 13.43 4.29
N PRO A 32 10.02 14.18 5.10
CA PRO A 32 8.58 14.05 5.09
C PRO A 32 8.02 14.49 3.72
N SER A 33 7.02 13.76 3.21
CA SER A 33 6.49 13.97 1.87
C SER A 33 4.97 13.85 1.86
N VAL A 34 4.28 14.96 1.63
CA VAL A 34 2.81 14.97 1.48
C VAL A 34 2.41 14.25 0.19
N ALA A 35 3.21 14.38 -0.88
CA ALA A 35 2.96 13.72 -2.15
C ALA A 35 2.94 12.18 -2.01
N PHE A 36 3.83 11.62 -1.20
CA PHE A 36 3.84 10.18 -0.90
C PHE A 36 2.48 9.69 -0.39
N TRP A 37 1.88 10.41 0.56
CA TRP A 37 0.60 10.02 1.14
C TRP A 37 -0.54 10.04 0.13
N TYR A 38 -0.58 11.02 -0.77
CA TYR A 38 -1.56 11.02 -1.86
C TYR A 38 -1.34 9.86 -2.84
N MET A 39 -0.10 9.59 -3.24
CA MET A 39 0.23 8.45 -4.12
C MET A 39 -0.18 7.12 -3.49
N LEU A 40 0.07 6.96 -2.19
CA LEU A 40 -0.31 5.77 -1.43
C LEU A 40 -1.84 5.58 -1.40
N ARG A 41 -2.61 6.66 -1.16
CA ARG A 41 -4.09 6.56 -1.18
C ARG A 41 -4.61 6.18 -2.56
N VAL A 42 -4.02 6.72 -3.64
CA VAL A 42 -4.35 6.30 -5.01
C VAL A 42 -4.04 4.82 -5.22
N ALA A 43 -2.89 4.33 -4.76
CA ALA A 43 -2.52 2.93 -4.86
C ALA A 43 -3.46 1.99 -4.09
N GLN A 44 -3.86 2.36 -2.87
CA GLN A 44 -4.81 1.59 -2.06
C GLN A 44 -6.21 1.54 -2.72
N VAL A 45 -6.71 2.68 -3.19
CA VAL A 45 -8.00 2.73 -3.91
C VAL A 45 -7.92 1.88 -5.18
N ALA A 46 -6.82 1.96 -5.94
CA ALA A 46 -6.62 1.14 -7.13
C ALA A 46 -6.71 -0.36 -6.82
N VAL A 47 -6.09 -0.83 -5.74
CA VAL A 47 -6.16 -2.23 -5.29
C VAL A 47 -7.60 -2.64 -4.98
N VAL A 48 -8.33 -1.82 -4.23
CA VAL A 48 -9.74 -2.11 -3.89
C VAL A 48 -10.59 -2.23 -5.15
N VAL A 49 -10.47 -1.26 -6.06
CA VAL A 49 -11.20 -1.27 -7.35
C VAL A 49 -10.86 -2.52 -8.15
N GLN A 50 -9.58 -2.90 -8.25
CA GLN A 50 -9.16 -4.08 -8.99
C GLN A 50 -9.76 -5.37 -8.45
N ILE A 51 -9.81 -5.51 -7.12
CA ILE A 51 -10.38 -6.68 -6.46
C ILE A 51 -11.90 -6.71 -6.63
N THR A 52 -12.58 -5.57 -6.52
CA THR A 52 -14.02 -5.48 -6.81
C THR A 52 -14.33 -5.88 -8.26
N LEU A 53 -13.53 -5.42 -9.23
CA LEU A 53 -13.69 -5.83 -10.63
C LEU A 53 -13.45 -7.32 -10.83
N GLY A 54 -12.42 -7.89 -10.18
CA GLY A 54 -12.14 -9.33 -10.21
C GLY A 54 -13.29 -10.16 -9.63
N ALA A 55 -13.83 -9.74 -8.49
CA ALA A 55 -14.99 -10.38 -7.87
C ALA A 55 -16.24 -10.28 -8.77
N ALA A 56 -16.48 -9.13 -9.41
CA ALA A 56 -17.59 -8.98 -10.36
C ALA A 56 -17.44 -9.93 -11.57
N LEU A 57 -16.23 -10.06 -12.13
CA LEU A 57 -15.96 -11.02 -13.22
C LEU A 57 -16.20 -12.47 -12.78
N LEU A 58 -15.82 -12.83 -11.56
CA LEU A 58 -16.06 -14.16 -11.01
C LEU A 58 -17.56 -14.44 -10.86
N LEU A 59 -18.34 -13.47 -10.39
CA LEU A 59 -19.80 -13.57 -10.31
C LEU A 59 -20.48 -13.68 -11.68
N ASP A 60 -19.87 -13.09 -12.72
CA ASP A 60 -20.28 -13.25 -14.12
C ASP A 60 -19.86 -14.61 -14.73
N GLY A 61 -19.30 -15.53 -13.92
CA GLY A 61 -18.84 -16.86 -14.35
C GLY A 61 -17.52 -16.86 -15.11
N ARG A 62 -16.74 -15.77 -15.04
CA ARG A 62 -15.42 -15.69 -15.68
C ARG A 62 -14.34 -16.06 -14.69
N GLU A 63 -13.81 -17.25 -14.86
CA GLU A 63 -12.75 -17.78 -14.00
C GLU A 63 -11.36 -17.68 -14.64
N SER A 64 -10.37 -17.36 -13.82
CA SER A 64 -8.96 -17.59 -14.15
C SER A 64 -8.68 -19.10 -14.16
N PRO A 65 -7.93 -19.61 -15.14
CA PRO A 65 -7.53 -21.03 -15.21
C PRO A 65 -6.53 -21.40 -14.10
N ASP A 66 -5.79 -20.44 -13.56
CA ASP A 66 -4.87 -20.64 -12.43
C ASP A 66 -5.45 -20.02 -11.15
N SER A 67 -5.59 -20.84 -10.11
CA SER A 67 -6.11 -20.44 -8.81
C SER A 67 -5.18 -19.50 -8.04
N LEU A 68 -3.88 -19.50 -8.37
CA LEU A 68 -2.90 -18.58 -7.79
C LEU A 68 -3.22 -17.11 -8.13
N HIS A 69 -3.91 -16.85 -9.25
CA HIS A 69 -4.37 -15.51 -9.59
C HIS A 69 -5.28 -14.92 -8.50
N TYR A 70 -6.20 -15.72 -7.95
CA TYR A 70 -7.09 -15.27 -6.88
C TYR A 70 -6.32 -15.07 -5.57
N LEU A 71 -5.40 -15.97 -5.24
CA LEU A 71 -4.56 -15.85 -4.05
C LEU A 71 -3.74 -14.56 -4.08
N TYR A 72 -2.98 -14.35 -5.15
CA TYR A 72 -2.17 -13.15 -5.32
C TYR A 72 -3.00 -11.88 -5.51
N GLY A 73 -4.22 -12.00 -6.04
CA GLY A 73 -5.17 -10.89 -6.14
C GLY A 73 -5.77 -10.45 -4.80
N LEU A 74 -5.97 -11.38 -3.85
CA LEU A 74 -6.58 -11.08 -2.55
C LEU A 74 -5.57 -10.69 -1.46
N LEU A 75 -4.36 -11.26 -1.48
CA LEU A 75 -3.30 -10.96 -0.51
C LEU A 75 -2.99 -9.46 -0.32
N PRO A 76 -3.06 -8.59 -1.34
CA PRO A 76 -2.90 -7.15 -1.16
C PRO A 76 -3.81 -6.50 -0.11
N ILE A 77 -5.04 -7.01 0.10
CA ILE A 77 -5.91 -6.52 1.18
C ILE A 77 -5.32 -6.87 2.54
N VAL A 78 -4.88 -8.12 2.72
CA VAL A 78 -4.27 -8.57 3.97
C VAL A 78 -3.01 -7.76 4.28
N VAL A 79 -2.15 -7.56 3.29
CA VAL A 79 -0.94 -6.73 3.44
C VAL A 79 -1.29 -5.30 3.81
N THR A 80 -2.31 -4.71 3.19
CA THR A 80 -2.77 -3.35 3.52
C THR A 80 -3.24 -3.25 4.96
N LEU A 81 -4.07 -4.19 5.43
CA LEU A 81 -4.57 -4.21 6.81
C LEU A 81 -3.44 -4.37 7.83
N LEU A 82 -2.50 -5.28 7.57
CA LEU A 82 -1.34 -5.49 8.44
C LEU A 82 -0.44 -4.25 8.47
N ALA A 83 -0.23 -3.59 7.33
CA ALA A 83 0.57 -2.37 7.25
C ALA A 83 -0.08 -1.20 7.99
N GLU A 84 -1.39 -1.00 7.85
CA GLU A 84 -2.12 0.04 8.57
C GLU A 84 -2.14 -0.25 10.09
N GLY A 85 -2.26 -1.52 10.50
CA GLY A 85 -2.11 -1.91 11.90
C GLY A 85 -0.71 -1.65 12.45
N ALA A 86 0.33 -2.05 11.71
CA ALA A 86 1.72 -1.77 12.08
C ALA A 86 2.01 -0.27 12.18
N ARG A 87 1.44 0.54 11.28
CA ARG A 87 1.53 2.00 11.29
C ARG A 87 0.92 2.60 12.56
N ALA A 88 -0.27 2.12 12.96
CA ALA A 88 -0.93 2.56 14.19
C ALA A 88 -0.11 2.20 15.45
N VAL A 89 0.36 0.95 15.56
CA VAL A 89 1.17 0.48 16.70
C VAL A 89 2.51 1.22 16.79
N ALA A 90 3.17 1.47 15.66
CA ALA A 90 4.43 2.21 15.63
C ALA A 90 4.28 3.66 16.13
N THR A 91 3.10 4.26 15.94
CA THR A 91 2.81 5.61 16.44
C THR A 91 2.53 5.59 17.94
N GLU A 92 1.75 4.61 18.41
CA GLU A 92 1.43 4.45 19.83
C GLU A 92 2.70 4.32 20.68
N HIS A 93 3.64 3.45 20.29
CA HIS A 93 4.90 3.28 21.01
C HIS A 93 5.81 4.52 21.06
N GLU A 94 5.69 5.46 20.11
CA GLU A 94 6.48 6.71 20.12
C GLU A 94 5.87 7.78 21.06
N VAL A 95 4.59 7.64 21.41
CA VAL A 95 3.85 8.58 22.27
C VAL A 95 3.57 8.00 23.65
N GLU A 96 3.69 6.69 23.82
CA GLU A 96 3.46 5.99 25.09
C GLU A 96 4.35 6.56 26.21
N GLY A 97 3.71 7.05 27.28
CA GLY A 97 4.40 7.67 28.42
C GLY A 97 5.00 9.06 28.15
N LEU A 98 4.78 9.63 26.96
CA LEU A 98 5.24 10.96 26.57
C LEU A 98 4.10 11.98 26.71
N ASP A 99 4.24 12.94 27.62
CA ASP A 99 3.35 14.11 27.67
C ASP A 99 3.72 15.06 26.52
N PHE A 100 3.20 14.75 25.33
CA PHE A 100 3.57 15.45 24.09
C PHE A 100 3.24 16.95 24.15
N GLU A 101 2.14 17.34 24.79
CA GLU A 101 1.66 18.72 24.82
C GLU A 101 2.52 19.63 25.70
N SER A 102 3.16 19.08 26.74
CA SER A 102 4.07 19.86 27.59
C SER A 102 5.49 20.00 27.02
N LEU A 103 5.82 19.27 25.95
CA LEU A 103 7.12 19.37 25.32
C LEU A 103 7.36 20.74 24.67
N PRO A 104 8.61 21.24 24.65
CA PRO A 104 8.99 22.36 23.79
C PRO A 104 8.67 22.08 22.32
N LYS A 105 8.20 23.09 21.59
CA LYS A 105 7.76 22.97 20.18
C LYS A 105 8.80 22.31 19.25
N GLU A 106 10.08 22.57 19.49
CA GLU A 106 11.18 21.94 18.75
C GLU A 106 11.20 20.42 18.93
N ARG A 107 10.99 19.95 20.16
CA ARG A 107 10.96 18.52 20.49
C ARG A 107 9.68 17.85 20.01
N GLN A 108 8.54 18.53 20.07
CA GLN A 108 7.29 18.06 19.43
C GLN A 108 7.49 17.83 17.93
N ARG A 109 8.15 18.78 17.24
CA ARG A 109 8.43 18.65 15.80
C ARG A 109 9.38 17.48 15.51
N ALA A 110 10.41 17.28 16.33
CA ALA A 110 11.33 16.16 16.16
C ALA A 110 10.63 14.80 16.30
N VAL A 111 9.76 14.65 17.31
CA VAL A 111 8.94 13.44 17.51
C VAL A 111 7.98 13.23 16.32
N ALA A 112 7.28 14.28 15.87
CA ALA A 112 6.37 14.17 14.73
C ALA A 112 7.09 13.73 13.44
N VAL A 113 8.31 14.22 13.20
CA VAL A 113 9.13 13.81 12.05
C VAL A 113 9.58 12.36 12.19
N ALA A 114 9.95 11.91 13.39
CA ALA A 114 10.33 10.52 13.65
C ALA A 114 9.16 9.55 13.40
N ILE A 115 7.97 9.88 13.90
CA ILE A 115 6.73 9.13 13.66
C ILE A 115 6.46 9.06 12.16
N THR A 116 6.40 10.22 11.48
CA THR A 116 6.11 10.30 10.04
C THR A 116 7.09 9.45 9.23
N ARG A 117 8.37 9.43 9.62
CA ARG A 117 9.39 8.59 8.97
C ARG A 117 9.09 7.10 9.18
N ARG A 118 8.79 6.65 10.40
CA ARG A 118 8.41 5.23 10.64
C ARG A 118 7.20 4.83 9.82
N GLU A 119 6.15 5.65 9.83
CA GLU A 119 4.93 5.40 9.07
C GLU A 119 5.22 5.31 7.55
N THR A 120 6.03 6.24 7.03
CA THR A 120 6.44 6.24 5.61
C THR A 120 7.16 4.94 5.24
N GLY A 121 8.08 4.47 6.09
CA GLY A 121 8.81 3.22 5.86
C GLY A 121 7.89 2.00 5.80
N ILE A 122 6.98 1.87 6.77
CA ILE A 122 6.00 0.77 6.83
C ILE A 122 5.14 0.75 5.56
N MET A 123 4.61 1.90 5.17
CA MET A 123 3.70 1.99 4.02
C MET A 123 4.43 1.88 2.68
N ALA A 124 5.69 2.31 2.59
CA ALA A 124 6.50 2.11 1.38
C ALA A 124 6.80 0.63 1.15
N VAL A 125 7.18 -0.10 2.20
CA VAL A 125 7.43 -1.55 2.12
C VAL A 125 6.15 -2.28 1.73
N SER A 126 5.00 -1.93 2.32
CA SER A 126 3.74 -2.57 1.97
C SER A 126 3.35 -2.35 0.51
N ALA A 127 3.53 -1.14 -0.02
CA ALA A 127 3.30 -0.85 -1.44
C ALA A 127 4.21 -1.68 -2.36
N LEU A 128 5.49 -1.86 -2.02
CA LEU A 128 6.41 -2.70 -2.80
C LEU A 128 6.05 -4.19 -2.75
N VAL A 129 5.61 -4.69 -1.58
CA VAL A 129 5.10 -6.06 -1.44
C VAL A 129 3.84 -6.25 -2.28
N ILE A 130 2.91 -5.30 -2.24
CA ILE A 130 1.68 -5.32 -3.06
C ILE A 130 2.02 -5.30 -4.55
N PHE A 131 2.99 -4.49 -4.97
CA PHE A 131 3.49 -4.52 -6.35
C PHE A 131 3.98 -5.92 -6.75
N GLY A 132 4.79 -6.58 -5.90
CA GLY A 132 5.24 -7.95 -6.15
C GLY A 132 4.10 -8.95 -6.25
N LEU A 133 3.09 -8.84 -5.38
CA LEU A 133 1.89 -9.69 -5.41
C LEU A 133 1.07 -9.45 -6.68
N ALA A 134 0.83 -8.20 -7.05
CA ALA A 134 0.11 -7.84 -8.28
C ALA A 134 0.87 -8.33 -9.53
N LEU A 135 2.20 -8.28 -9.52
CA LEU A 135 3.03 -8.80 -10.61
C LEU A 135 2.92 -10.33 -10.71
N ARG A 136 2.88 -11.03 -9.57
CA ARG A 136 2.62 -12.47 -9.55
C ARG A 136 1.21 -12.80 -10.07
N ALA A 137 0.19 -12.04 -9.65
CA ALA A 137 -1.17 -12.20 -10.14
C ALA A 137 -1.28 -12.00 -11.67
N TYR A 138 -0.51 -11.07 -12.23
CA TYR A 138 -0.41 -10.85 -13.68
C TYR A 138 0.14 -12.09 -14.40
N PHE A 139 1.26 -12.66 -13.93
CA PHE A 139 1.86 -13.85 -14.56
C PHE A 139 1.06 -15.14 -14.38
N THR A 140 0.17 -15.21 -13.38
CA THR A 140 -0.78 -16.31 -13.23
C THR A 140 -2.13 -16.02 -13.88
N SER A 141 -2.26 -14.91 -14.61
CA SER A 141 -3.47 -14.60 -15.38
C SER A 141 -3.40 -15.26 -16.77
N PRO A 142 -4.54 -15.44 -17.47
CA PRO A 142 -4.55 -16.00 -18.83
C PRO A 142 -3.75 -15.20 -19.88
N LEU A 143 -3.28 -13.99 -19.55
CA LEU A 143 -2.59 -13.06 -20.45
C LEU A 143 -1.10 -12.88 -20.09
N GLY A 144 -0.62 -13.58 -19.05
CA GLY A 144 0.78 -13.59 -18.62
C GLY A 144 1.67 -14.46 -19.47
#